data_AF-A0A9E6BTN6-F1
#
_entry.id   AF-A0A9E6BTN6-F1
#
_cell.length_a   1.000
_cell.length_b   1.000
_cell.length_c   1.000
_cell.angle_alpha   90.00
_cell.angle_beta   90.00
_cell.angle_gamma   90.00
#
_symmetry.space_group_name_H-M   'P 1'
#
loop_
_entity.id
_entity.type
_entity.pdbx_description
1 polymer ?
#
loop_
_entity_poly.entity_id
_entity_poly.type
_entity_poly.pdbx_seq_one_letter_code
_entity_poly.pdbx_strand_id
1 'polypeptide(L)'
;MTVHKLKHLGIQLIRRLVQLSVLSLILFLVLLSLYAHYRAAHAVEDAIAEGGWKGRAVAAIDARVNKLDKPEEFLDGYKGTLWSMRVAGYDLTDPLAAAEVLATTRAIYVPLLLSILGPVVATLLLGRVFCSWICPAGLLFEITGKLRKVLKWAEIPPGNVAFAHANKYVLLAVGLLMAAIVGLPLFALVYPPAVVSRLVHAWVFGTAVTGGLVLLGLIILFELLVSPRWWCRTMCPGGALYGLLGWPRLLRVKLDADRCTGCRLCEPVCEPGLNPVLQSTGIECDNCGVCIHHCPEKALRFGIGLPSRPKRRDKSPEEAGKMKRLPIAATFLLLFAVPRAALGHHILGLPHYSYKENYPQVPTLEYPAKTGPYDILMTSYPGRPVPGEPAAIAFYIKNRNTHEPYGRPVTVRVLQTFTFGSNRVIYPPTQQQPFDNLHKLTVTFPEDGEYIVELTLDVEGRTEVIPFLVVSGEPTATASTVIAIVVGLAVFLIVVRAIKVKRDRKKKAAALLARLEQCDPSPRPNQQPIAS
;
A
#
# COMPACT_ATOMS: atom_id res chain seq x y z
N MET A 1 40.57 -13.01 -10.70
CA MET A 1 39.21 -12.51 -11.02
C MET A 1 39.30 -11.74 -12.33
N THR A 2 38.67 -12.21 -13.42
CA THR A 2 38.80 -11.58 -14.75
C THR A 2 37.99 -10.28 -14.87
N VAL A 3 38.52 -9.30 -15.61
CA VAL A 3 37.95 -7.95 -15.90
C VAL A 3 36.49 -8.00 -16.38
N HIS A 4 36.04 -9.14 -16.92
CA HIS A 4 34.66 -9.37 -17.34
C HIS A 4 33.64 -9.64 -16.22
N LYS A 5 34.04 -10.12 -15.03
CA LYS A 5 33.13 -10.24 -13.88
C LYS A 5 32.70 -8.86 -13.36
N LEU A 6 33.48 -7.80 -13.60
CA LEU A 6 33.12 -6.43 -13.19
C LEU A 6 31.94 -5.83 -13.99
N LYS A 7 31.83 -6.08 -15.30
CA LYS A 7 30.79 -5.43 -16.14
C LYS A 7 29.35 -5.88 -15.81
N HIS A 8 29.13 -7.14 -15.43
CA HIS A 8 27.80 -7.63 -15.01
C HIS A 8 27.51 -7.47 -13.51
N LEU A 9 28.55 -7.22 -12.69
CA LEU A 9 28.38 -6.75 -11.32
C LEU A 9 27.80 -5.32 -11.30
N GLY A 10 28.16 -4.51 -12.30
CA GLY A 10 27.71 -3.13 -12.46
C GLY A 10 26.20 -2.97 -12.44
N ILE A 11 25.43 -3.77 -13.19
CA ILE A 11 23.97 -3.55 -13.27
C ILE A 11 23.24 -3.84 -11.97
N GLN A 12 23.64 -4.89 -11.26
CA GLN A 12 23.07 -5.21 -9.96
C GLN A 12 23.50 -4.19 -8.92
N LEU A 13 24.75 -3.71 -8.98
CA LEU A 13 25.22 -2.62 -8.12
C LEU A 13 24.42 -1.33 -8.35
N ILE A 14 24.24 -0.91 -9.61
CA ILE A 14 23.44 0.27 -9.96
C ILE A 14 21.99 0.08 -9.47
N ARG A 15 21.38 -1.10 -9.68
CA ARG A 15 20.04 -1.39 -9.16
C ARG A 15 19.96 -1.21 -7.65
N ARG A 16 20.97 -1.66 -6.89
CA ARG A 16 21.01 -1.46 -5.43
C ARG A 16 21.20 -0.01 -5.04
N LEU A 17 22.06 0.72 -5.73
CA LEU A 17 22.24 2.15 -5.51
C LEU A 17 20.94 2.93 -5.74
N VAL A 18 20.21 2.61 -6.81
CA VAL A 18 18.89 3.21 -7.09
C VAL A 18 17.87 2.88 -6.00
N GLN A 19 17.80 1.62 -5.57
CA GLN A 19 16.88 1.24 -4.49
C GLN A 19 17.21 1.97 -3.17
N LEU A 20 18.50 2.09 -2.83
CA LEU A 20 18.95 2.82 -1.64
C LEU A 20 18.69 4.33 -1.76
N SER A 21 18.90 4.92 -2.93
CA SER A 21 18.60 6.34 -3.17
C SER A 21 17.11 6.61 -3.07
N VAL A 22 16.25 5.70 -3.55
CA VAL A 22 14.80 5.82 -3.39
C VAL A 22 14.39 5.73 -1.92
N LEU A 23 14.95 4.79 -1.14
CA LEU A 23 14.68 4.75 0.29
C LEU A 23 15.11 6.03 1.01
N SER A 24 16.28 6.57 0.65
CA SER A 24 16.77 7.86 1.17
C SER A 24 15.84 9.00 0.78
N LEU A 25 15.31 9.01 -0.46
CA LEU A 25 14.37 10.03 -0.93
C LEU A 25 13.05 9.97 -0.16
N ILE A 26 12.51 8.78 0.09
CA ILE A 26 11.30 8.62 0.94
C ILE A 26 11.56 9.27 2.29
N LEU A 27 12.62 8.85 2.98
CA LEU A 27 12.91 9.34 4.31
C LEU A 27 13.15 10.86 4.31
N PHE A 28 13.86 11.36 3.31
CA PHE A 28 14.09 12.80 3.12
C PHE A 28 12.78 13.57 2.95
N LEU A 29 11.88 13.15 2.05
CA LEU A 29 10.60 13.82 1.83
C LEU A 29 9.72 13.82 3.09
N VAL A 30 9.72 12.72 3.85
CA VAL A 30 8.95 12.64 5.11
C VAL A 30 9.54 13.57 6.18
N LEU A 31 10.87 13.62 6.30
CA LEU A 31 11.54 14.52 7.24
C LEU A 31 11.36 15.99 6.83
N LEU A 32 11.37 16.29 5.53
CA LEU A 32 11.12 17.63 5.02
C LEU A 32 9.67 18.05 5.29
N SER A 33 8.71 17.12 5.13
CA SER A 33 7.31 17.34 5.53
C SER A 33 7.20 17.60 7.03
N LEU A 34 7.89 16.82 7.88
CA LEU A 34 7.91 17.03 9.32
C LEU A 34 8.47 18.42 9.67
N TYR A 35 9.59 18.81 9.06
CA TYR A 35 10.17 20.14 9.23
C TYR A 35 9.21 21.25 8.78
N ALA A 36 8.57 21.09 7.61
CA ALA A 36 7.58 22.03 7.10
C ALA A 36 6.41 22.21 8.08
N HIS A 37 5.97 21.13 8.74
CA HIS A 37 4.95 21.21 9.80
C HIS A 37 5.43 22.02 11.01
N TYR A 38 6.63 21.74 11.55
CA TYR A 38 7.18 22.51 12.66
C TYR A 38 7.39 23.99 12.30
N ARG A 39 7.85 24.26 11.08
CA ARG A 39 8.04 25.62 10.56
C ARG A 39 6.71 26.37 10.45
N ALA A 40 5.70 25.76 9.85
CA ALA A 40 4.36 26.34 9.75
C ALA A 40 3.76 26.61 11.15
N ALA A 41 4.04 25.72 12.11
CA ALA A 41 3.62 25.86 13.50
C ALA A 41 4.50 26.81 14.35
N HIS A 42 5.55 27.42 13.78
CA HIS A 42 6.52 28.25 14.51
C HIS A 42 7.19 27.54 15.71
N ALA A 43 7.32 26.20 15.64
CA ALA A 43 7.79 25.33 16.73
C ALA A 43 9.09 24.59 16.37
N VAL A 44 9.93 25.17 15.50
CA VAL A 44 11.19 24.54 15.06
C VAL A 44 12.20 24.45 16.21
N GLU A 45 12.32 25.50 17.02
CA GLU A 45 13.23 25.53 18.16
C GLU A 45 12.84 24.49 19.22
N ASP A 46 11.54 24.34 19.48
CA ASP A 46 11.01 23.32 20.40
C ASP A 46 11.33 21.90 19.92
N ALA A 47 11.14 21.63 18.62
CA ALA A 47 11.47 20.34 18.01
C ALA A 47 12.98 20.03 18.09
N ILE A 48 13.84 21.06 18.00
CA ILE A 48 15.28 20.91 18.17
C ILE A 48 15.62 20.66 19.64
N ALA A 49 14.95 21.35 20.57
CA ALA A 49 15.13 21.23 22.01
C ALA A 49 14.69 19.86 22.56
N GLU A 50 13.65 19.24 22.00
CA GLU A 50 13.25 17.84 22.29
C GLU A 50 14.42 16.85 22.06
N GLY A 51 15.39 17.21 21.22
CA GLY A 51 16.57 16.41 20.96
C GLY A 51 16.26 15.09 20.25
N GLY A 52 17.01 14.04 20.59
CA GLY A 52 16.91 12.74 19.93
C GLY A 52 17.25 12.78 18.44
N TRP A 53 16.89 11.73 17.70
CA TRP A 53 17.19 11.66 16.27
C TRP A 53 16.31 12.61 15.44
N LYS A 54 15.07 12.89 15.88
CA LYS A 54 14.14 13.81 15.19
C LYS A 54 14.59 15.26 15.31
N GLY A 55 14.89 15.75 16.51
CA GLY A 55 15.39 17.12 16.70
C GLY A 55 16.71 17.36 15.97
N ARG A 56 17.62 16.37 15.95
CA ARG A 56 18.86 16.44 15.14
C ARG A 56 18.57 16.53 13.64
N ALA A 57 17.57 15.81 13.14
CA ALA A 57 17.17 15.88 11.74
C ALA A 57 16.54 17.24 11.40
N VAL A 58 15.64 17.74 12.25
CA VAL A 58 15.03 19.07 12.14
C VAL A 58 16.10 20.16 12.15
N ALA A 59 17.03 20.14 13.10
CA ALA A 59 18.16 21.08 13.18
C ALA A 59 19.03 21.05 11.91
N ALA A 60 19.33 19.86 11.41
CA ALA A 60 20.12 19.71 10.18
C ALA A 60 19.39 20.28 8.97
N ILE A 61 18.09 20.05 8.84
CA ILE A 61 17.26 20.60 7.75
C ILE A 61 17.19 22.13 7.88
N ASP A 62 16.89 22.63 9.08
CA ASP A 62 16.76 24.06 9.37
C ASP A 62 18.02 24.85 8.97
N ALA A 63 19.20 24.34 9.36
CA ALA A 63 20.50 24.92 9.05
C ALA A 63 20.83 25.02 7.54
N ARG A 64 20.06 24.36 6.67
CA ARG A 64 20.18 24.47 5.21
C ARG A 64 19.02 25.25 4.62
N VAL A 65 17.78 24.93 5.01
CA VAL A 65 16.57 25.53 4.42
C VAL A 65 16.48 27.01 4.76
N ASN A 66 16.86 27.45 5.97
CA ASN A 66 16.83 28.88 6.33
C ASN A 66 17.86 29.75 5.58
N LYS A 67 18.83 29.13 4.90
CA LYS A 67 19.80 29.86 4.06
C LYS A 67 19.29 30.08 2.63
N LEU A 68 18.15 29.50 2.27
CA LEU A 68 17.55 29.71 0.96
C LEU A 68 16.83 31.06 0.94
N ASP A 69 16.89 31.75 -0.21
CA ASP A 69 16.17 33.02 -0.40
C ASP A 69 14.65 32.86 -0.23
N LYS A 70 14.12 31.70 -0.64
CA LYS A 70 12.68 31.37 -0.60
C LYS A 70 12.44 29.95 -0.06
N PRO A 71 12.49 29.77 1.27
CA PRO A 71 12.35 28.46 1.89
C PRO A 71 10.96 27.85 1.70
N GLU A 72 9.90 28.66 1.66
CA GLU A 72 8.53 28.16 1.46
C GLU A 72 8.32 27.57 0.06
N GLU A 73 8.87 28.21 -0.97
CA GLU A 73 8.83 27.72 -2.34
C GLU A 73 9.59 26.40 -2.48
N PHE A 74 10.73 26.27 -1.79
CA PHE A 74 11.47 25.01 -1.70
C PHE A 74 10.65 23.91 -1.02
N LEU A 75 10.04 24.19 0.13
CA LEU A 75 9.23 23.21 0.86
C LEU A 75 7.98 22.78 0.07
N ASP A 76 7.34 23.70 -0.65
CA ASP A 76 6.22 23.33 -1.53
C ASP A 76 6.67 22.45 -2.70
N GLY A 77 7.85 22.74 -3.26
CA GLY A 77 8.44 22.00 -4.37
C GLY A 77 8.89 20.57 -4.04
N TYR A 78 9.01 20.21 -2.76
CA TYR A 78 9.48 18.90 -2.30
C TYR A 78 8.59 18.35 -1.17
N LYS A 79 7.55 17.61 -1.53
CA LYS A 79 6.61 17.03 -0.57
C LYS A 79 5.94 15.76 -1.08
N GLY A 80 5.33 15.01 -0.17
CA GLY A 80 4.50 13.86 -0.48
C GLY A 80 5.17 12.52 -0.21
N THR A 81 4.73 11.50 -0.95
CA THR A 81 5.02 10.08 -0.72
C THR A 81 5.42 9.39 -2.02
N LEU A 82 5.91 8.15 -1.99
CA LEU A 82 6.17 7.41 -3.24
C LEU A 82 4.93 7.15 -4.11
N TRP A 83 3.76 7.26 -3.52
CA TRP A 83 2.49 7.06 -4.20
C TRP A 83 2.03 8.34 -4.92
N SER A 84 2.39 9.50 -4.36
CA SER A 84 2.19 10.81 -4.97
C SER A 84 3.14 11.81 -4.32
N MET A 85 4.05 12.38 -5.11
CA MET A 85 5.05 13.34 -4.64
C MET A 85 5.15 14.52 -5.60
N ARG A 86 5.59 15.66 -5.06
CA ARG A 86 6.06 16.82 -5.82
C ARG A 86 7.56 16.92 -5.66
N VAL A 87 8.27 17.00 -6.77
CA VAL A 87 9.73 17.13 -6.80
C VAL A 87 10.10 18.23 -7.78
N ALA A 88 10.75 19.28 -7.28
CA ALA A 88 11.10 20.48 -8.06
C ALA A 88 9.88 21.09 -8.80
N GLY A 89 8.72 21.10 -8.14
CA GLY A 89 7.47 21.64 -8.70
C GLY A 89 6.71 20.70 -9.64
N TYR A 90 7.27 19.55 -10.01
CA TYR A 90 6.59 18.55 -10.83
C TYR A 90 5.85 17.54 -9.97
N ASP A 91 4.55 17.38 -10.21
CA ASP A 91 3.73 16.35 -9.59
C ASP A 91 3.98 15.00 -10.26
N LEU A 92 4.28 13.99 -9.47
CA LEU A 92 4.46 12.60 -9.89
C LEU A 92 3.54 11.72 -9.07
N THR A 93 2.61 11.05 -9.75
CA THR A 93 1.64 10.15 -9.12
C THR A 93 1.79 8.74 -9.68
N ASP A 94 1.63 7.74 -8.83
CA ASP A 94 1.62 6.35 -9.26
C ASP A 94 0.40 6.09 -10.19
N PRO A 95 0.56 5.41 -11.34
CA PRO A 95 -0.56 5.16 -12.25
C PRO A 95 -1.71 4.36 -11.64
N LEU A 96 -1.47 3.48 -10.66
CA LEU A 96 -2.54 2.78 -9.95
C LEU A 96 -3.29 3.74 -9.03
N ALA A 97 -2.58 4.64 -8.36
CA ALA A 97 -3.19 5.70 -7.57
C ALA A 97 -4.16 6.54 -8.39
N ALA A 98 -3.71 7.02 -9.56
CA ALA A 98 -4.54 7.84 -10.42
C ALA A 98 -5.71 7.05 -11.00
N ALA A 99 -5.47 5.81 -11.47
CA ALA A 99 -6.54 4.95 -11.97
C ALA A 99 -7.63 4.73 -10.92
N GLU A 100 -7.22 4.54 -9.66
CA GLU A 100 -8.14 4.39 -8.54
C GLU A 100 -8.89 5.69 -8.22
N VAL A 101 -8.21 6.84 -8.16
CA VAL A 101 -8.86 8.15 -7.93
C VAL A 101 -9.86 8.47 -9.04
N LEU A 102 -9.51 8.21 -10.30
CA LEU A 102 -10.42 8.37 -11.44
C LEU A 102 -11.63 7.43 -11.32
N ALA A 103 -11.42 6.18 -10.90
CA ALA A 103 -12.51 5.22 -10.69
C ALA A 103 -13.44 5.68 -9.55
N THR A 104 -12.87 6.09 -8.42
CA THR A 104 -13.61 6.57 -7.23
C THR A 104 -14.41 7.84 -7.51
N THR A 105 -13.79 8.84 -8.13
CA THR A 105 -14.42 10.15 -8.37
C THR A 105 -15.33 10.14 -9.60
N ARG A 106 -15.11 9.20 -10.54
CA ARG A 106 -15.76 9.12 -11.85
C ARG A 106 -15.58 10.40 -12.68
N ALA A 107 -14.53 11.17 -12.36
CA ALA A 107 -14.23 12.46 -12.96
C ALA A 107 -12.77 12.48 -13.43
N ILE A 108 -12.53 13.18 -14.54
CA ILE A 108 -11.19 13.33 -15.11
C ILE A 108 -10.61 14.66 -14.68
N TYR A 109 -9.49 14.62 -13.96
CA TYR A 109 -8.75 15.80 -13.54
C TYR A 109 -7.47 15.93 -14.36
N VAL A 110 -7.36 17.00 -15.15
CA VAL A 110 -6.18 17.24 -16.01
C VAL A 110 -4.87 17.25 -15.20
N PRO A 111 -4.77 17.91 -14.02
CA PRO A 111 -3.53 17.87 -13.23
C PRO A 111 -3.10 16.45 -12.83
N LEU A 112 -4.06 15.57 -12.53
CA LEU A 112 -3.81 14.17 -12.20
C LEU A 112 -3.32 13.37 -13.42
N LEU A 113 -3.82 13.69 -14.62
CA LEU A 113 -3.32 13.05 -15.86
C LEU A 113 -1.90 13.51 -16.19
N LEU A 114 -1.59 14.78 -15.95
CA LEU A 114 -0.23 15.30 -16.12
C LEU A 114 0.73 14.66 -15.13
N SER A 115 0.31 14.42 -13.88
CA SER A 115 1.18 13.84 -12.87
C SER A 115 1.56 12.37 -13.11
N ILE A 116 0.74 11.61 -13.86
CA ILE A 116 1.07 10.23 -14.24
C ILE A 116 1.81 10.12 -15.57
N LEU A 117 1.91 11.20 -16.35
CA LEU A 117 2.50 11.18 -17.69
C LEU A 117 3.94 10.64 -17.66
N GLY A 118 4.77 11.15 -16.76
CA GLY A 118 6.16 10.70 -16.60
C GLY A 118 6.26 9.20 -16.29
N PRO A 119 5.63 8.70 -15.22
CA PRO A 119 5.60 7.27 -14.88
C PRO A 119 5.04 6.37 -15.99
N VAL A 120 3.99 6.80 -16.69
CA VAL A 120 3.40 6.06 -17.82
C VAL A 120 4.39 5.98 -18.98
N VAL A 121 4.99 7.10 -19.39
CA VAL A 121 6.00 7.12 -20.46
C VAL A 121 7.20 6.24 -20.10
N ALA A 122 7.71 6.35 -18.87
CA ALA A 122 8.79 5.49 -18.40
C ALA A 122 8.40 4.00 -18.44
N THR A 123 7.16 3.66 -18.10
CA THR A 123 6.63 2.29 -18.18
C THR A 123 6.49 1.80 -19.63
N LEU A 124 6.06 2.67 -20.54
CA LEU A 124 5.97 2.38 -21.97
C LEU A 124 7.34 2.17 -22.61
N LEU A 125 8.40 2.76 -22.06
CA LEU A 125 9.77 2.57 -22.58
C LEU A 125 10.47 1.37 -21.92
N LEU A 126 10.39 1.28 -20.60
CA LEU A 126 11.19 0.39 -19.76
C LEU A 126 10.42 -0.81 -19.22
N GLY A 127 9.11 -0.88 -19.44
CA GLY A 127 8.23 -1.91 -18.90
C GLY A 127 7.97 -1.73 -17.41
N ARG A 128 7.83 -2.86 -16.70
CA ARG A 128 7.60 -2.91 -15.25
C ARG A 128 8.86 -2.61 -14.42
N VAL A 129 9.74 -1.74 -14.91
CA VAL A 129 11.03 -1.41 -14.27
C VAL A 129 10.84 -0.86 -12.85
N PHE A 130 9.76 -0.10 -12.62
CA PHE A 130 9.38 0.43 -11.31
C PHE A 130 9.32 -0.65 -10.23
N CYS A 131 8.83 -1.85 -10.56
CA CYS A 131 8.66 -2.95 -9.61
C CYS A 131 9.99 -3.45 -9.03
N SER A 132 11.08 -3.40 -9.80
CA SER A 132 12.38 -3.97 -9.39
C SER A 132 13.45 -2.91 -9.09
N TRP A 133 13.29 -1.67 -9.56
CA TRP A 133 14.28 -0.59 -9.35
C TRP A 133 13.85 0.46 -8.33
N ILE A 134 12.55 0.78 -8.27
CA ILE A 134 12.05 1.93 -7.48
C ILE A 134 11.18 1.49 -6.31
N CYS A 135 10.39 0.43 -6.47
CA CYS A 135 9.43 -0.01 -5.46
C CYS A 135 10.11 -0.48 -4.15
N PRO A 136 9.88 0.18 -2.99
CA PRO A 136 10.50 -0.20 -1.72
C PRO A 136 9.98 -1.55 -1.21
N ALA A 137 8.71 -1.86 -1.48
CA ALA A 137 8.15 -3.17 -1.17
C ALA A 137 8.81 -4.27 -2.01
N GLY A 138 9.23 -3.97 -3.24
CA GLY A 138 10.01 -4.87 -4.08
C GLY A 138 11.29 -5.31 -3.35
N LEU A 139 12.09 -4.35 -2.88
CA LEU A 139 13.30 -4.62 -2.09
C LEU A 139 13.00 -5.45 -0.83
N LEU A 140 11.92 -5.12 -0.10
CA LEU A 140 11.48 -5.88 1.06
C LEU A 140 11.24 -7.37 0.71
N PHE A 141 10.54 -7.65 -0.37
CA PHE A 141 10.28 -9.02 -0.84
C PHE A 141 11.50 -9.70 -1.48
N GLU A 142 12.51 -8.95 -1.92
CA GLU A 142 13.81 -9.54 -2.27
C GLU A 142 14.53 -10.05 -1.02
N ILE A 143 14.46 -9.30 0.09
CA ILE A 143 15.04 -9.68 1.38
C ILE A 143 14.33 -10.91 1.95
N THR A 144 12.98 -10.97 1.89
CA THR A 144 12.24 -12.17 2.33
C THR A 144 12.69 -13.43 1.56
N GLY A 145 12.95 -13.30 0.26
CA GLY A 145 13.50 -14.38 -0.57
C GLY A 145 14.87 -14.86 -0.13
N LYS A 146 15.74 -13.97 0.36
CA LYS A 146 17.04 -14.34 0.96
C LYS A 146 16.88 -14.99 2.31
N LEU A 147 16.01 -14.44 3.17
CA LEU A 147 15.72 -14.99 4.50
C LEU A 147 15.18 -16.42 4.41
N ARG A 148 14.41 -16.72 3.36
CA ARG A 148 13.93 -18.06 3.08
C ARG A 148 15.05 -19.10 2.82
N LYS A 149 16.23 -18.67 2.37
CA LYS A 149 17.42 -19.54 2.29
C LYS A 149 17.98 -19.86 3.68
N VAL A 150 17.92 -18.89 4.61
CA VAL A 150 18.28 -19.09 6.02
C VAL A 150 17.33 -20.08 6.69
N LEU A 151 16.02 -20.01 6.40
CA LEU A 151 15.07 -21.02 6.91
C LEU A 151 15.41 -22.43 6.43
N LYS A 152 15.83 -22.59 5.17
CA LYS A 152 16.28 -23.88 4.65
C LYS A 152 17.54 -24.39 5.36
N TRP A 153 18.47 -23.48 5.69
CA TRP A 153 19.65 -23.79 6.48
C TRP A 153 19.28 -24.21 7.90
N ALA A 154 18.27 -23.58 8.50
CA ALA A 154 17.68 -23.96 9.79
C ALA A 154 16.71 -25.16 9.71
N GLU A 155 16.77 -25.96 8.64
CA GLU A 155 15.94 -27.16 8.44
C GLU A 155 14.42 -26.95 8.46
N ILE A 156 13.95 -25.72 8.22
CA ILE A 156 12.53 -25.38 8.05
C ILE A 156 12.23 -25.33 6.55
N PRO A 157 11.76 -26.42 5.91
CA PRO A 157 11.52 -26.46 4.47
C PRO A 157 10.31 -25.58 4.09
N PRO A 158 10.51 -24.45 3.40
CA PRO A 158 9.42 -23.54 3.08
C PRO A 158 8.67 -24.04 1.83
N GLY A 159 7.34 -23.97 1.83
CA GLY A 159 6.49 -24.51 0.76
C GLY A 159 6.60 -23.73 -0.55
N ASN A 160 6.64 -24.39 -1.71
CA ASN A 160 6.79 -23.71 -3.01
C ASN A 160 5.51 -23.81 -3.84
N VAL A 161 4.40 -23.24 -3.32
CA VAL A 161 3.11 -23.30 -4.00
C VAL A 161 3.10 -22.30 -5.17
N ALA A 162 2.80 -22.80 -6.37
CA ALA A 162 2.60 -21.95 -7.54
C ALA A 162 1.16 -21.42 -7.59
N PHE A 163 1.04 -20.12 -7.86
CA PHE A 163 -0.23 -19.42 -8.05
C PHE A 163 -0.25 -18.81 -9.46
N ALA A 164 -1.44 -18.64 -10.03
CA ALA A 164 -1.57 -18.07 -11.37
C ALA A 164 -1.31 -16.56 -11.37
N HIS A 165 -0.54 -16.07 -12.35
CA HIS A 165 -0.35 -14.63 -12.59
C HIS A 165 -1.66 -13.90 -12.93
N ALA A 166 -2.68 -14.61 -13.41
CA ALA A 166 -4.00 -14.04 -13.72
C ALA A 166 -4.68 -13.38 -12.50
N ASN A 167 -4.36 -13.86 -11.29
CA ASN A 167 -4.99 -13.42 -10.05
C ASN A 167 -4.88 -11.91 -9.80
N LYS A 168 -3.72 -11.29 -10.07
CA LYS A 168 -3.52 -9.84 -9.88
C LYS A 168 -4.29 -8.99 -10.90
N TYR A 169 -4.60 -9.53 -12.08
CA TYR A 169 -5.42 -8.85 -13.09
C TYR A 169 -6.89 -8.87 -12.69
N VAL A 170 -7.36 -10.01 -12.15
CA VAL A 170 -8.69 -10.10 -11.54
C VAL A 170 -8.79 -9.14 -10.36
N LEU A 171 -7.77 -9.09 -9.49
CA LEU A 171 -7.75 -8.18 -8.35
C LEU A 171 -7.76 -6.70 -8.79
N LEU A 172 -6.98 -6.34 -9.82
CA LEU A 172 -6.99 -5.00 -10.38
C LEU A 172 -8.40 -4.62 -10.88
N ALA A 173 -9.02 -5.47 -11.70
CA ALA A 173 -10.34 -5.20 -12.28
C ALA A 173 -11.42 -5.09 -11.20
N VAL A 174 -11.47 -6.06 -10.27
CA VAL A 174 -12.45 -6.07 -9.18
C VAL A 174 -12.22 -4.89 -8.24
N GLY A 175 -10.97 -4.58 -7.88
CA GLY A 175 -10.68 -3.47 -6.97
C GLY A 175 -11.01 -2.11 -7.56
N LEU A 176 -10.73 -1.86 -8.85
CA LEU A 176 -11.15 -0.62 -9.53
C LEU A 176 -12.67 -0.51 -9.61
N LEU A 177 -13.36 -1.60 -9.93
CA LEU A 177 -14.83 -1.64 -9.97
C LEU A 177 -15.42 -1.33 -8.57
N MET A 178 -14.88 -1.97 -7.52
CA MET A 178 -15.33 -1.73 -6.15
C MET A 178 -15.01 -0.31 -5.69
N ALA A 179 -13.84 0.25 -6.03
CA ALA A 179 -13.50 1.63 -5.76
C ALA A 179 -14.48 2.61 -6.43
N ALA A 180 -14.91 2.29 -7.66
CA ALA A 180 -15.92 3.06 -8.38
C ALA A 180 -17.34 2.91 -7.81
N ILE A 181 -17.69 1.77 -7.22
CA ILE A 181 -19.02 1.58 -6.59
C ILE A 181 -19.06 2.26 -5.22
N VAL A 182 -18.06 1.98 -4.39
CA VAL A 182 -17.98 2.42 -2.98
C VAL A 182 -17.59 3.89 -2.87
N GLY A 183 -16.87 4.45 -3.84
CA GLY A 183 -16.36 5.81 -3.76
C GLY A 183 -15.16 5.95 -2.82
N LEU A 184 -14.38 4.89 -2.61
CA LEU A 184 -13.20 4.87 -1.75
C LEU A 184 -11.98 4.28 -2.48
N PRO A 185 -10.76 4.82 -2.27
CA PRO A 185 -9.53 4.27 -2.83
C PRO A 185 -9.06 3.05 -2.04
N LEU A 186 -9.55 1.86 -2.40
CA LEU A 186 -9.33 0.59 -1.71
C LEU A 186 -7.88 0.09 -1.76
N PHE A 187 -7.18 0.25 -2.88
CA PHE A 187 -5.79 -0.19 -3.04
C PHE A 187 -4.84 0.59 -2.16
N ALA A 188 -5.13 1.85 -1.81
CA ALA A 188 -4.35 2.61 -0.85
C ALA A 188 -4.21 1.93 0.53
N LEU A 189 -5.13 1.00 0.87
CA LEU A 189 -5.11 0.22 2.11
C LEU A 189 -4.28 -1.06 2.01
N VAL A 190 -4.26 -1.70 0.83
CA VAL A 190 -3.70 -3.06 0.67
C VAL A 190 -2.44 -3.13 -0.17
N TYR A 191 -2.15 -2.13 -1.00
CA TYR A 191 -1.01 -2.14 -1.91
C TYR A 191 0.28 -1.78 -1.16
N PRO A 192 1.27 -2.71 -1.05
CA PRO A 192 2.42 -2.56 -0.17
C PRO A 192 3.24 -1.27 -0.32
N PRO A 193 3.43 -0.68 -1.52
CA PRO A 193 4.13 0.61 -1.63
C PRO A 193 3.42 1.77 -0.91
N ALA A 194 2.07 1.83 -0.90
CA ALA A 194 1.35 2.80 -0.05
C ALA A 194 1.59 2.48 1.41
N VAL A 195 1.41 1.20 1.75
CA VAL A 195 1.46 0.77 3.14
C VAL A 195 2.84 1.08 3.73
N VAL A 196 3.92 0.72 3.04
CA VAL A 196 5.29 1.09 3.43
C VAL A 196 5.44 2.59 3.56
N SER A 197 4.99 3.39 2.58
CA SER A 197 5.11 4.85 2.65
C SER A 197 4.37 5.41 3.86
N ARG A 198 3.15 4.95 4.13
CA ARG A 198 2.33 5.36 5.28
C ARG A 198 2.96 4.94 6.61
N LEU A 199 3.56 3.76 6.68
CA LEU A 199 4.27 3.30 7.88
C LEU A 199 5.51 4.15 8.16
N VAL A 200 6.25 4.55 7.13
CA VAL A 200 7.37 5.48 7.30
C VAL A 200 6.88 6.84 7.82
N HIS A 201 5.79 7.38 7.25
CA HIS A 201 5.18 8.60 7.77
C HIS A 201 4.76 8.44 9.23
N ALA A 202 4.01 7.37 9.54
CA ALA A 202 3.54 7.14 10.90
C ALA A 202 4.69 7.04 11.91
N TRP A 203 5.79 6.39 11.54
CA TRP A 203 6.99 6.28 12.35
C TRP A 203 7.68 7.63 12.57
N VAL A 204 7.89 8.41 11.50
CA VAL A 204 8.53 9.74 11.59
C VAL A 204 7.67 10.71 12.41
N PHE A 205 6.35 10.69 12.25
CA PHE A 205 5.42 11.55 12.98
C PHE A 205 5.07 11.04 14.37
N GLY A 206 5.51 9.84 14.76
CA GLY A 206 5.26 9.28 16.09
C GLY A 206 3.81 8.86 16.34
N THR A 207 3.01 8.67 15.29
CA THR A 207 1.63 8.17 15.40
C THR A 207 1.62 6.64 15.54
N ALA A 208 0.58 6.09 16.16
CA ALA A 208 0.42 4.65 16.33
C ALA A 208 0.52 3.90 14.99
N VAL A 209 1.47 2.97 14.92
CA VAL A 209 1.70 2.11 13.76
C VAL A 209 0.74 0.93 13.84
N THR A 210 -0.40 1.00 13.14
CA THR A 210 -1.46 -0.02 13.24
C THR A 210 -1.53 -0.93 12.00
N GLY A 211 -2.73 -1.17 11.44
CA GLY A 211 -3.08 -2.31 10.58
C GLY A 211 -2.20 -2.53 9.34
N GLY A 212 -1.53 -1.49 8.83
CA GLY A 212 -0.56 -1.63 7.74
C GLY A 212 0.64 -2.53 8.08
N LEU A 213 1.12 -2.48 9.32
CA LEU A 213 2.24 -3.31 9.78
C LEU A 213 1.82 -4.77 9.88
N VAL A 214 0.62 -5.01 10.42
CA VAL A 214 0.01 -6.35 10.48
C VAL A 214 -0.14 -6.93 9.08
N LEU A 215 -0.68 -6.15 8.13
CA LEU A 215 -0.83 -6.58 6.75
C LEU A 215 0.51 -6.94 6.10
N LEU A 216 1.52 -6.05 6.18
CA LEU A 216 2.85 -6.36 5.63
C LEU A 216 3.49 -7.57 6.32
N GLY A 217 3.35 -7.69 7.64
CA GLY A 217 3.81 -8.84 8.40
C GLY A 217 3.19 -10.15 7.91
N LEU A 218 1.87 -10.17 7.69
CA LEU A 218 1.17 -11.33 7.15
C LEU A 218 1.61 -11.67 5.71
N ILE A 219 1.80 -10.67 4.84
CA ILE A 219 2.30 -10.89 3.49
C ILE A 219 3.72 -11.48 3.52
N ILE A 220 4.62 -10.90 4.32
CA ILE A 220 6.00 -11.37 4.49
C ILE A 220 6.01 -12.81 5.00
N LEU A 221 5.21 -13.09 6.04
CA LEU A 221 5.11 -14.42 6.63
C LEU A 221 4.58 -15.45 5.63
N PHE A 222 3.57 -15.08 4.84
CA PHE A 222 3.06 -15.92 3.76
C PHE A 222 4.13 -16.19 2.70
N GLU A 223 4.89 -15.17 2.28
CA GLU A 223 5.95 -15.36 1.30
C GLU A 223 7.10 -16.24 1.81
N LEU A 224 7.42 -16.08 3.09
CA LEU A 224 8.48 -16.81 3.76
C LEU A 224 8.16 -18.31 3.83
N LEU A 225 6.90 -18.65 4.14
CA LEU A 225 6.49 -20.03 4.45
C LEU A 225 5.76 -20.75 3.31
N VAL A 226 5.02 -20.04 2.44
CA VAL A 226 4.06 -20.66 1.52
C VAL A 226 4.43 -20.52 0.04
N SER A 227 4.89 -19.35 -0.40
CA SER A 227 5.23 -19.13 -1.80
C SER A 227 6.15 -17.90 -1.98
N PRO A 228 7.34 -18.06 -2.57
CA PRO A 228 8.27 -16.95 -2.68
C PRO A 228 7.75 -15.87 -3.63
N ARG A 229 7.82 -14.60 -3.22
CA ARG A 229 7.35 -13.44 -4.00
C ARG A 229 5.89 -13.53 -4.45
N TRP A 230 5.06 -14.22 -3.67
CA TRP A 230 3.65 -14.42 -3.95
C TRP A 230 2.91 -13.12 -4.27
N TRP A 231 3.16 -12.06 -3.50
CA TRP A 231 2.48 -10.80 -3.69
C TRP A 231 2.81 -10.20 -5.05
N CYS A 232 4.09 -9.95 -5.31
CA CYS A 232 4.57 -9.34 -6.56
C CYS A 232 4.25 -10.18 -7.81
N ARG A 233 4.28 -11.52 -7.70
CA ARG A 233 4.01 -12.42 -8.82
C ARG A 233 2.51 -12.54 -9.11
N THR A 234 1.66 -12.54 -8.09
CA THR A 234 0.28 -13.02 -8.25
C THR A 234 -0.81 -12.16 -7.65
N MET A 235 -0.53 -11.23 -6.74
CA MET A 235 -1.57 -10.41 -6.11
C MET A 235 -1.43 -8.91 -6.34
N CYS A 236 -0.25 -8.42 -6.70
CA CYS A 236 0.04 -7.00 -6.79
C CYS A 236 -0.79 -6.30 -7.90
N PRO A 237 -1.79 -5.46 -7.57
CA PRO A 237 -2.61 -4.77 -8.58
C PRO A 237 -1.76 -3.76 -9.38
N GLY A 238 -0.79 -3.11 -8.73
CA GLY A 238 0.17 -2.24 -9.43
C GLY A 238 0.98 -3.05 -10.44
N GLY A 239 1.48 -4.22 -10.05
CA GLY A 239 2.20 -5.12 -10.95
C GLY A 239 1.34 -5.65 -12.11
N ALA A 240 0.02 -5.70 -11.96
CA ALA A 240 -0.89 -5.95 -13.08
C ALA A 240 -0.97 -4.73 -14.01
N LEU A 241 -1.26 -3.55 -13.45
CA LEU A 241 -1.42 -2.31 -14.22
C LEU A 241 -0.14 -1.93 -14.98
N TYR A 242 1.01 -1.87 -14.30
CA TYR A 242 2.31 -1.62 -14.93
C TYR A 242 2.65 -2.68 -15.98
N GLY A 243 2.14 -3.91 -15.85
CA GLY A 243 2.31 -4.96 -16.86
C GLY A 243 1.48 -4.73 -18.11
N LEU A 244 0.24 -4.24 -17.96
CA LEU A 244 -0.62 -3.84 -19.07
C LEU A 244 -0.04 -2.63 -19.79
N LEU A 245 0.28 -1.58 -19.03
CA LEU A 245 0.89 -0.36 -19.56
C LEU A 245 2.25 -0.64 -20.23
N GLY A 246 3.06 -1.52 -19.64
CA GLY A 246 4.40 -1.86 -20.12
C GLY A 246 4.45 -3.01 -21.14
N TRP A 247 3.32 -3.48 -21.66
CA TRP A 247 3.30 -4.51 -22.70
C TRP A 247 4.04 -4.10 -23.99
N PRO A 248 3.83 -2.89 -24.54
CA PRO A 248 4.53 -2.44 -25.75
C PRO A 248 5.99 -2.02 -25.51
N ARG A 249 6.54 -2.23 -24.31
CA ARG A 249 7.88 -1.74 -23.94
C ARG A 249 8.97 -1.99 -24.96
N LEU A 250 9.87 -1.02 -25.08
CA LEU A 250 11.05 -1.08 -25.93
C LEU A 250 12.16 -1.91 -25.29
N LEU A 251 12.46 -1.69 -24.00
CA LEU A 251 13.52 -2.40 -23.30
C LEU A 251 13.09 -3.82 -22.92
N ARG A 252 13.81 -4.82 -23.44
CA ARG A 252 13.53 -6.24 -23.20
C ARG A 252 14.80 -7.01 -22.90
N VAL A 253 14.65 -8.10 -22.17
CA VAL A 253 15.70 -9.13 -22.06
C VAL A 253 15.63 -10.01 -23.31
N LYS A 254 16.71 -10.02 -24.09
CA LYS A 254 16.87 -10.85 -25.29
C LYS A 254 17.81 -12.00 -25.00
N LEU A 255 17.47 -13.17 -25.56
CA LEU A 255 18.31 -14.36 -25.57
C LEU A 255 19.01 -14.46 -26.93
N ASP A 256 20.32 -14.58 -26.90
CA ASP A 256 21.16 -15.00 -28.01
C ASP A 256 21.17 -16.55 -28.07
N ALA A 257 20.52 -17.10 -29.09
CA ALA A 257 20.33 -18.55 -29.21
C ALA A 257 21.66 -19.28 -29.46
N ASP A 258 22.58 -18.65 -30.19
CA ASP A 258 23.85 -19.25 -30.59
C ASP A 258 24.80 -19.42 -29.40
N ARG A 259 24.66 -18.55 -28.39
CA ARG A 259 25.42 -18.62 -27.13
C ARG A 259 24.72 -19.45 -26.06
N CYS A 260 23.45 -19.80 -26.23
CA CYS A 260 22.66 -20.44 -25.17
C CYS A 260 22.85 -21.96 -25.18
N THR A 261 23.44 -22.52 -24.14
CA THR A 261 23.58 -23.97 -23.94
C THR A 261 22.31 -24.65 -23.41
N GLY A 262 21.25 -23.91 -23.13
CA GLY A 262 20.01 -24.47 -22.58
C GLY A 262 20.10 -24.92 -21.11
N CYS A 263 21.12 -24.51 -20.36
CA CYS A 263 21.37 -24.93 -18.96
C CYS A 263 20.30 -24.53 -17.93
N ARG A 264 19.37 -23.61 -18.28
CA ARG A 264 18.24 -23.13 -17.44
C ARG A 264 18.60 -22.54 -16.07
N LEU A 265 19.86 -22.22 -15.79
CA LEU A 265 20.27 -21.57 -14.54
C LEU A 265 19.60 -20.20 -14.30
N CYS A 266 19.14 -19.54 -15.37
CA CYS A 266 18.43 -18.28 -15.31
C CYS A 266 16.96 -18.38 -14.84
N GLU A 267 16.34 -19.56 -14.91
CA GLU A 267 14.94 -19.80 -14.56
C GLU A 267 14.68 -19.74 -13.04
N PRO A 268 15.39 -20.48 -12.17
CA PRO A 268 15.13 -20.44 -10.73
C PRO A 268 15.47 -19.08 -10.08
N VAL A 269 16.34 -18.29 -10.72
CA VAL A 269 16.68 -16.92 -10.27
C VAL A 269 15.77 -15.84 -10.86
N CYS A 270 14.89 -16.18 -11.81
CA CYS A 270 13.99 -15.22 -12.42
C CYS A 270 12.96 -14.73 -11.40
N GLU A 271 13.09 -13.46 -11.03
CA GLU A 271 12.30 -12.83 -9.98
C GLU A 271 10.79 -12.92 -10.22
N PRO A 272 10.25 -12.63 -11.43
CA PRO A 272 8.84 -12.87 -11.74
C PRO A 272 8.44 -14.34 -11.93
N GLY A 273 9.39 -15.29 -11.98
CA GLY A 273 9.11 -16.71 -12.19
C GLY A 273 8.89 -17.10 -13.65
N LEU A 274 9.56 -16.41 -14.57
CA LEU A 274 9.48 -16.64 -16.02
C LEU A 274 10.61 -17.56 -16.48
N ASN A 275 10.55 -17.99 -17.75
CA ASN A 275 11.57 -18.81 -18.37
C ASN A 275 12.30 -18.04 -19.49
N PRO A 276 13.47 -17.42 -19.20
CA PRO A 276 14.22 -16.66 -20.20
C PRO A 276 14.73 -17.50 -21.38
N VAL A 277 14.98 -18.81 -21.19
CA VAL A 277 15.47 -19.71 -22.25
C VAL A 277 14.42 -19.89 -23.33
N LEU A 278 13.14 -19.92 -22.95
CA LEU A 278 12.02 -20.03 -23.90
C LEU A 278 11.63 -18.69 -24.51
N GLN A 279 12.42 -17.62 -24.31
CA GLN A 279 12.10 -16.24 -24.70
C GLN A 279 10.72 -15.76 -24.19
N SER A 280 10.21 -16.36 -23.12
CA SER A 280 8.87 -16.08 -22.57
C SER A 280 8.91 -15.01 -21.49
N THR A 281 9.62 -13.91 -21.75
CA THR A 281 9.73 -12.81 -20.77
C THR A 281 8.40 -12.03 -20.63
N GLY A 282 7.46 -12.18 -21.56
CA GLY A 282 6.05 -11.76 -21.42
C GLY A 282 5.82 -10.31 -20.96
N ILE A 283 4.62 -10.04 -20.44
CA ILE A 283 4.29 -8.77 -19.73
C ILE A 283 4.73 -8.78 -18.27
N GLU A 284 5.15 -9.94 -17.77
CA GLU A 284 5.51 -10.14 -16.37
C GLU A 284 6.94 -9.71 -16.04
N CYS A 285 7.83 -9.61 -17.03
CA CYS A 285 9.22 -9.24 -16.80
C CYS A 285 9.33 -7.78 -16.31
N ASP A 286 10.01 -7.63 -15.19
CA ASP A 286 10.28 -6.36 -14.48
C ASP A 286 11.64 -5.75 -14.82
N ASN A 287 12.35 -6.31 -15.81
CA ASN A 287 13.67 -5.87 -16.24
C ASN A 287 14.68 -5.72 -15.08
N CYS A 288 14.61 -6.59 -14.05
CA CYS A 288 15.56 -6.61 -12.92
C CYS A 288 16.99 -7.02 -13.30
N GLY A 289 17.17 -7.70 -14.44
CA GLY A 289 18.47 -8.14 -14.96
C GLY A 289 19.15 -9.26 -14.15
N VAL A 290 18.46 -9.89 -13.20
CA VAL A 290 19.06 -10.96 -12.36
C VAL A 290 19.42 -12.19 -13.20
N CYS A 291 18.60 -12.53 -14.20
CA CYS A 291 18.87 -13.60 -15.14
C CYS A 291 20.11 -13.33 -16.02
N ILE A 292 20.33 -12.06 -16.42
CA ILE A 292 21.52 -11.62 -17.16
C ILE A 292 22.77 -11.81 -16.29
N HIS A 293 22.70 -11.41 -15.02
CA HIS A 293 23.82 -11.52 -14.08
C HIS A 293 24.25 -12.97 -13.81
N HIS A 294 23.29 -13.91 -13.78
CA HIS A 294 23.56 -15.33 -13.47
C HIS A 294 23.81 -16.21 -14.70
N CYS A 295 23.78 -15.67 -15.93
CA CYS A 295 24.00 -16.46 -17.13
C CYS A 295 25.51 -16.67 -17.37
N PRO A 296 26.03 -17.91 -17.28
CA PRO A 296 27.47 -18.17 -17.46
C PRO A 296 27.92 -17.89 -18.90
N GLU A 297 27.08 -18.24 -19.88
CA GLU A 297 27.35 -18.08 -21.32
C GLU A 297 27.17 -16.65 -21.82
N LYS A 298 26.69 -15.73 -20.97
CA LYS A 298 26.34 -14.35 -21.36
C LYS A 298 25.38 -14.30 -22.56
N ALA A 299 24.52 -15.30 -22.68
CA ALA A 299 23.51 -15.40 -23.74
C ALA A 299 22.32 -14.44 -23.52
N LEU A 300 22.14 -13.92 -22.31
CA LEU A 300 21.08 -12.97 -21.99
C LEU A 300 21.62 -11.53 -21.93
N ARG A 301 20.93 -10.60 -22.60
CA ARG A 301 21.28 -9.16 -22.59
C ARG A 301 20.04 -8.28 -22.65
N PHE A 302 20.17 -7.03 -22.20
CA PHE A 302 19.17 -6.02 -22.51
C PHE A 302 19.27 -5.63 -23.99
N GLY A 303 18.13 -5.42 -24.63
CA GLY A 303 18.06 -4.93 -26.00
C GLY A 303 16.74 -4.24 -26.29
N ILE A 304 16.72 -3.45 -27.35
CA ILE A 304 15.54 -2.72 -27.81
C ILE A 304 14.77 -3.59 -28.79
N GLY A 305 13.45 -3.70 -28.64
CA GLY A 305 12.61 -4.39 -29.60
C GLY A 305 11.12 -4.31 -29.30
N LEU A 306 10.32 -4.37 -30.36
CA LEU A 306 8.87 -4.49 -30.30
C LEU A 306 8.45 -5.88 -29.81
N PRO A 307 7.20 -6.06 -29.32
CA PRO A 307 6.71 -7.36 -28.91
C PRO A 307 6.78 -8.36 -30.05
N SER A 308 7.62 -9.37 -29.90
CA SER A 308 7.58 -10.58 -30.73
C SER A 308 6.37 -11.42 -30.32
N ARG A 309 5.62 -11.95 -31.31
CA ARG A 309 4.54 -12.91 -31.04
C ARG A 309 5.09 -14.04 -30.17
N PRO A 310 4.46 -14.37 -29.03
CA PRO A 310 4.87 -15.53 -28.26
C PRO A 310 4.76 -16.75 -29.17
N LYS A 311 5.85 -17.51 -29.35
CA LYS A 311 5.74 -18.87 -29.89
C LYS A 311 4.84 -19.64 -28.93
N ARG A 312 3.62 -19.96 -29.38
CA ARG A 312 2.62 -20.69 -28.61
C ARG A 312 3.26 -22.00 -28.16
N ARG A 313 3.40 -22.19 -26.85
CA ARG A 313 3.71 -23.50 -26.27
C ARG A 313 2.38 -24.12 -25.88
N ASP A 314 2.03 -25.23 -26.50
CA ASP A 314 1.04 -26.14 -25.92
C ASP A 314 1.64 -26.61 -24.59
N LYS A 315 1.03 -26.19 -23.48
CA LYS A 315 1.38 -26.73 -22.17
C LYS A 315 0.99 -28.20 -22.17
N SER A 316 1.83 -29.10 -21.66
CA SER A 316 1.38 -30.47 -21.43
C SER A 316 0.20 -30.44 -20.45
N PRO A 317 -0.81 -31.32 -20.62
CA PRO A 317 -2.01 -31.34 -19.78
C PRO A 317 -1.71 -31.42 -18.26
N GLU A 318 -0.56 -31.98 -17.90
CA GLU A 318 -0.16 -32.23 -16.51
C GLU A 318 0.24 -30.96 -15.72
N GLU A 319 0.78 -29.93 -16.39
CA GLU A 319 1.19 -28.67 -15.75
C GLU A 319 0.01 -27.69 -15.59
N ALA A 320 -0.98 -27.76 -16.47
CA ALA A 320 -2.17 -26.92 -16.41
C ALA A 320 -3.10 -27.29 -15.23
N GLY A 321 -3.16 -28.57 -14.86
CA GLY A 321 -4.03 -29.09 -13.78
C GLY A 321 -3.55 -28.78 -12.35
N LYS A 322 -2.31 -28.31 -12.14
CA LYS A 322 -1.74 -28.08 -10.80
C LYS A 322 -1.79 -26.62 -10.32
N MET A 323 -2.16 -25.66 -11.19
CA MET A 323 -2.26 -24.25 -10.79
C MET A 323 -3.59 -23.98 -10.07
N LYS A 324 -3.49 -23.66 -8.78
CA LYS A 324 -4.66 -23.28 -7.98
C LYS A 324 -5.11 -21.87 -8.38
N ARG A 325 -6.33 -21.76 -8.91
CA ARG A 325 -7.07 -20.50 -8.99
C ARG A 325 -7.70 -20.28 -7.61
N LEU A 326 -7.31 -19.22 -6.93
CA LEU A 326 -7.88 -18.89 -5.63
C LEU A 326 -9.18 -18.10 -5.89
N PRO A 327 -10.28 -18.31 -5.13
CA PRO A 327 -11.54 -17.57 -5.31
C PRO A 327 -11.42 -16.13 -4.79
N ILE A 328 -10.44 -15.38 -5.30
CA ILE A 328 -10.03 -14.06 -4.81
C ILE A 328 -11.13 -13.04 -5.01
N ALA A 329 -11.86 -13.09 -6.13
CA ALA A 329 -12.99 -12.20 -6.37
C ALA A 329 -14.05 -12.34 -5.27
N ALA A 330 -14.40 -13.58 -4.89
CA ALA A 330 -15.38 -13.85 -3.83
C ALA A 330 -14.85 -13.44 -2.44
N THR A 331 -13.59 -13.73 -2.12
CA THR A 331 -13.00 -13.34 -0.82
C THR A 331 -12.83 -11.82 -0.70
N PHE A 332 -12.44 -11.12 -1.77
CA PHE A 332 -12.34 -9.66 -1.78
C PHE A 332 -13.72 -9.02 -1.68
N LEU A 333 -14.71 -9.52 -2.43
CA LEU A 333 -16.12 -9.11 -2.29
C LEU A 333 -16.63 -9.35 -0.86
N LEU A 334 -16.35 -10.49 -0.23
CA LEU A 334 -16.77 -10.81 1.15
C LEU A 334 -16.07 -9.94 2.22
N LEU A 335 -14.78 -9.61 2.03
CA LEU A 335 -14.04 -8.74 2.94
C LEU A 335 -14.58 -7.29 2.94
N PHE A 336 -15.17 -6.84 1.82
CA PHE A 336 -15.73 -5.50 1.67
C PHE A 336 -17.27 -5.45 1.68
N ALA A 337 -17.95 -6.60 1.63
CA ALA A 337 -19.41 -6.72 1.80
C ALA A 337 -19.84 -6.73 3.28
N VAL A 338 -18.90 -6.66 4.22
CA VAL A 338 -19.23 -6.31 5.60
C VAL A 338 -19.57 -4.81 5.61
N PRO A 339 -20.83 -4.40 5.90
CA PRO A 339 -21.20 -3.01 5.93
C PRO A 339 -20.48 -2.38 7.12
N ARG A 340 -19.34 -1.74 6.85
CA ARG A 340 -18.76 -0.79 7.79
C ARG A 340 -19.07 0.59 7.22
N ALA A 341 -19.91 1.29 7.96
CA ALA A 341 -20.01 2.74 7.94
C ALA A 341 -18.63 3.33 8.26
N ALA A 342 -17.73 3.30 7.28
CA ALA A 342 -16.51 4.09 7.28
C ALA A 342 -16.82 5.28 6.37
N LEU A 343 -17.58 6.24 6.92
CA LEU A 343 -17.64 7.59 6.36
C LEU A 343 -16.19 8.09 6.26
N GLY A 344 -15.77 8.37 5.03
CA GLY A 344 -14.45 8.89 4.74
C GLY A 344 -14.22 10.21 5.47
N HIS A 345 -13.12 10.30 6.20
CA HIS A 345 -12.71 11.54 6.84
C HIS A 345 -11.21 11.78 6.72
N HIS A 346 -10.58 11.48 5.58
CA HIS A 346 -9.23 11.96 5.28
C HIS A 346 -8.99 12.17 3.78
N ILE A 347 -9.56 13.22 3.19
CA ILE A 347 -9.02 13.84 1.97
C ILE A 347 -9.17 15.36 2.12
N LEU A 348 -8.01 16.04 2.21
CA LEU A 348 -7.77 17.50 2.26
C LEU A 348 -7.91 18.19 3.64
N GLY A 349 -6.77 18.27 4.35
CA GLY A 349 -6.54 19.15 5.49
C GLY A 349 -5.13 18.92 6.03
N LEU A 350 -4.35 20.00 6.22
CA LEU A 350 -3.03 19.94 6.85
C LEU A 350 -3.15 19.29 8.24
N PRO A 351 -2.30 18.31 8.60
CA PRO A 351 -2.34 17.72 9.93
C PRO A 351 -1.79 18.68 11.01
N HIS A 352 -2.65 19.06 11.97
CA HIS A 352 -2.27 19.68 13.25
C HIS A 352 -1.64 18.64 14.20
N TYR A 353 -0.39 18.23 13.95
CA TYR A 353 0.37 17.42 14.91
C TYR A 353 1.63 18.15 15.36
N SER A 354 1.54 18.88 16.48
CA SER A 354 2.59 18.95 17.49
C SER A 354 2.07 19.68 18.72
N TYR A 355 1.71 18.94 19.76
CA TYR A 355 1.59 19.49 21.11
C TYR A 355 2.27 18.51 22.05
N LYS A 356 3.59 18.64 22.16
CA LYS A 356 4.30 18.18 23.35
C LYS A 356 4.60 19.43 24.18
N GLU A 357 3.95 19.47 25.34
CA GLU A 357 4.35 20.14 26.58
C GLU A 357 4.82 21.61 26.50
N ASN A 358 4.00 22.49 27.10
CA ASN A 358 4.32 23.84 27.59
C ASN A 358 4.33 25.03 26.62
N TYR A 359 3.29 25.17 25.79
CA TYR A 359 2.80 26.50 25.38
C TYR A 359 1.34 26.66 25.84
N PRO A 360 0.94 27.78 26.48
CA PRO A 360 -0.40 27.96 27.05
C PRO A 360 -1.46 28.31 25.99
N GLN A 361 -1.44 27.61 24.85
CA GLN A 361 -2.53 27.58 23.89
C GLN A 361 -2.92 26.12 23.70
N VAL A 362 -3.96 25.70 24.43
CA VAL A 362 -4.42 24.31 24.41
C VAL A 362 -4.87 23.97 22.96
N PRO A 363 -4.48 22.81 22.40
CA PRO A 363 -4.75 22.47 21.00
C PRO A 363 -6.21 22.72 20.62
N THR A 364 -6.48 23.44 19.55
CA THR A 364 -7.77 23.38 18.84
C THR A 364 -7.62 22.40 17.67
N LEU A 365 -8.60 21.51 17.47
CA LEU A 365 -8.62 20.66 16.27
C LEU A 365 -9.65 21.20 15.29
N GLU A 366 -9.26 21.36 14.03
CA GLU A 366 -10.08 21.94 12.97
C GLU A 366 -10.65 20.85 12.04
N TYR A 367 -11.93 20.96 11.71
CA TYR A 367 -12.64 20.06 10.82
C TYR A 367 -13.32 20.88 9.72
N PRO A 368 -12.67 21.04 8.55
CA PRO A 368 -13.26 21.75 7.43
C PRO A 368 -14.33 20.89 6.74
N ALA A 369 -15.45 21.51 6.37
CA ALA A 369 -16.52 20.92 5.57
C ALA A 369 -17.05 21.95 4.55
N LYS A 370 -17.77 21.46 3.54
CA LYS A 370 -18.39 22.31 2.51
C LYS A 370 -19.80 21.84 2.25
N THR A 371 -20.75 22.76 2.15
CA THR A 371 -22.12 22.46 1.71
C THR A 371 -22.66 23.61 0.87
N GLY A 372 -23.18 23.31 -0.32
CA GLY A 372 -23.64 24.31 -1.28
C GLY A 372 -22.64 25.47 -1.49
N PRO A 373 -23.07 26.73 -1.28
CA PRO A 373 -22.19 27.90 -1.38
C PRO A 373 -21.39 28.19 -0.10
N TYR A 374 -21.51 27.41 0.96
CA TYR A 374 -20.88 27.69 2.27
C TYR A 374 -19.63 26.84 2.52
N ASP A 375 -18.59 27.49 3.04
CA ASP A 375 -17.46 26.85 3.70
C ASP A 375 -17.73 26.82 5.21
N ILE A 376 -17.55 25.65 5.83
CA ILE A 376 -17.78 25.41 7.25
C ILE A 376 -16.46 24.97 7.88
N LEU A 377 -16.13 25.54 9.02
CA LEU A 377 -15.01 25.12 9.85
C LEU A 377 -15.54 24.81 11.25
N MET A 378 -15.49 23.55 11.66
CA MET A 378 -15.73 23.20 13.05
C MET A 378 -14.40 23.18 13.80
N THR A 379 -14.36 23.68 15.03
CA THR A 379 -13.20 23.59 15.91
C THR A 379 -13.59 22.92 17.22
N SER A 380 -12.77 22.00 17.73
CA SER A 380 -12.92 21.45 19.09
C SER A 380 -11.80 21.93 20.01
N TYR A 381 -12.14 22.27 21.26
CA TYR A 381 -11.22 22.68 22.31
C TYR A 381 -11.59 21.99 23.64
N PRO A 382 -10.68 21.23 24.27
CA PRO A 382 -9.39 20.83 23.72
C PRO A 382 -9.57 20.00 22.44
N GLY A 383 -8.56 20.01 21.58
CA GLY A 383 -8.58 19.42 20.24
C GLY A 383 -8.89 17.93 20.28
N ARG A 384 -8.49 17.28 21.38
CA ARG A 384 -9.04 16.01 21.83
C ARG A 384 -9.76 16.24 23.16
N PRO A 385 -11.10 16.18 23.19
CA PRO A 385 -11.85 16.21 24.43
C PRO A 385 -11.33 15.16 25.41
N VAL A 386 -11.21 15.56 26.68
CA VAL A 386 -10.89 14.63 27.77
C VAL A 386 -12.21 14.09 28.32
N PRO A 387 -12.37 12.76 28.47
CA PRO A 387 -13.59 12.20 29.03
C PRO A 387 -13.91 12.79 30.41
N GLY A 388 -15.17 13.15 30.62
CA GLY A 388 -15.66 13.77 31.86
C GLY A 388 -15.40 15.28 31.96
N GLU A 389 -14.59 15.86 31.07
CA GLU A 389 -14.31 17.30 31.06
C GLU A 389 -15.13 18.03 29.98
N PRO A 390 -15.50 19.31 30.21
CA PRO A 390 -16.20 20.10 29.22
C PRO A 390 -15.26 20.45 28.05
N ALA A 391 -15.73 20.18 26.83
CA ALA A 391 -15.07 20.60 25.59
C ALA A 391 -15.95 21.60 24.84
N ALA A 392 -15.34 22.69 24.38
CA ALA A 392 -15.98 23.67 23.52
C ALA A 392 -15.91 23.23 22.06
N ILE A 393 -17.06 23.24 21.39
CA ILE A 393 -17.18 23.04 19.94
C ILE A 393 -17.66 24.36 19.35
N ALA A 394 -16.98 24.83 18.32
CA ALA A 394 -17.31 26.06 17.62
C ALA A 394 -17.49 25.78 16.13
N PHE A 395 -18.43 26.47 15.48
CA PHE A 395 -18.62 26.42 14.04
C PHE A 395 -18.50 27.84 13.46
N TYR A 396 -17.67 27.96 12.43
CA TYR A 396 -17.56 29.13 11.58
C TYR A 396 -18.14 28.78 10.21
N ILE A 397 -19.12 29.56 9.76
CA ILE A 397 -19.83 29.29 8.51
C ILE A 397 -19.84 30.57 7.70
N LYS A 398 -19.29 30.52 6.47
CA LYS A 398 -19.25 31.68 5.56
C LYS A 398 -19.57 31.28 4.14
N ASN A 399 -20.16 32.20 3.38
CA ASN A 399 -20.36 32.04 1.95
C ASN A 399 -19.01 32.10 1.23
N ARG A 400 -18.75 31.14 0.36
CA ARG A 400 -17.47 30.98 -0.36
C ARG A 400 -17.21 32.11 -1.36
N ASN A 401 -18.27 32.69 -1.93
CA ASN A 401 -18.16 33.73 -2.96
C ASN A 401 -18.20 35.14 -2.35
N THR A 402 -19.12 35.39 -1.42
CA THR A 402 -19.31 36.73 -0.82
C THR A 402 -18.50 36.93 0.45
N HIS A 403 -17.97 35.86 1.05
CA HIS A 403 -17.33 35.85 2.37
C HIS A 403 -18.24 36.28 3.53
N GLU A 404 -19.54 36.46 3.27
CA GLU A 404 -20.51 36.83 4.30
C GLU A 404 -20.81 35.65 5.23
N PRO A 405 -21.00 35.91 6.54
CA PRO A 405 -21.30 34.89 7.53
C PRO A 405 -22.72 34.34 7.36
N TYR A 406 -22.91 33.08 7.76
CA TYR A 406 -24.23 32.46 7.78
C TYR A 406 -25.02 32.95 9.00
N GLY A 407 -26.01 33.82 8.78
CA GLY A 407 -26.77 34.49 9.84
C GLY A 407 -28.03 33.76 10.34
N ARG A 408 -28.30 32.52 9.91
CA ARG A 408 -29.49 31.75 10.31
C ARG A 408 -29.16 30.80 11.48
N PRO A 409 -30.15 30.39 12.29
CA PRO A 409 -29.92 29.39 13.32
C PRO A 409 -29.52 28.04 12.71
N VAL A 410 -28.67 27.31 13.43
CA VAL A 410 -28.24 25.94 13.11
C VAL A 410 -28.68 25.00 14.24
N THR A 411 -28.83 23.72 13.96
CA THR A 411 -29.12 22.71 14.98
C THR A 411 -27.93 21.77 15.13
N VAL A 412 -27.48 21.54 16.36
CA VAL A 412 -26.33 20.66 16.65
C VAL A 412 -26.78 19.47 17.49
N ARG A 413 -26.33 18.26 17.13
CA ARG A 413 -26.51 17.02 17.89
C ARG A 413 -25.16 16.31 18.05
N VAL A 414 -24.92 15.67 19.20
CA VAL A 414 -23.72 14.82 19.40
C VAL A 414 -24.13 13.39 19.72
N LEU A 415 -23.55 12.45 18.98
CA LEU A 415 -23.81 11.03 19.07
C LEU A 415 -22.52 10.30 19.45
N GLN A 416 -22.56 9.38 20.41
CA GLN A 416 -21.50 8.40 20.61
C GLN A 416 -21.73 7.23 19.66
N THR A 417 -20.69 6.88 18.89
CA THR A 417 -20.77 5.78 17.94
C THR A 417 -20.16 4.51 18.53
N PHE A 418 -20.85 3.39 18.36
CA PHE A 418 -20.35 2.08 18.75
C PHE A 418 -20.12 1.23 17.50
N THR A 419 -19.04 0.43 17.50
CA THR A 419 -18.80 -0.54 16.42
C THR A 419 -19.92 -1.59 16.33
N PHE A 420 -20.57 -1.87 17.46
CA PHE A 420 -21.72 -2.78 17.58
C PHE A 420 -22.74 -2.14 18.54
N GLY A 421 -23.95 -1.83 18.05
CA GLY A 421 -25.01 -1.20 18.85
C GLY A 421 -25.66 0.00 18.14
N SER A 422 -26.67 0.58 18.79
CA SER A 422 -27.28 1.85 18.36
C SER A 422 -26.47 3.04 18.88
N ASN A 423 -26.41 4.12 18.08
CA ASN A 423 -25.77 5.36 18.51
C ASN A 423 -26.45 5.92 19.77
N ARG A 424 -25.66 6.31 20.76
CA ARG A 424 -26.18 6.93 21.99
C ARG A 424 -26.15 8.45 21.82
N VAL A 425 -27.27 9.12 22.02
CA VAL A 425 -27.32 10.59 22.00
C VAL A 425 -26.67 11.12 23.26
N ILE A 426 -25.63 11.94 23.09
CA ILE A 426 -24.88 12.57 24.19
C ILE A 426 -25.34 14.01 24.36
N TYR A 427 -25.55 14.69 23.25
CA TYR A 427 -26.08 16.04 23.21
C TYR A 427 -27.30 16.05 22.29
N PRO A 428 -28.51 16.33 22.81
CA PRO A 428 -29.73 16.32 22.01
C PRO A 428 -29.70 17.44 20.96
N PRO A 429 -30.49 17.32 19.87
CA PRO A 429 -30.64 18.39 18.88
C PRO A 429 -30.97 19.71 19.56
N THR A 430 -30.03 20.66 19.52
CA THR A 430 -30.19 21.97 20.16
C THR A 430 -29.93 23.05 19.12
N GLN A 431 -30.87 24.00 19.03
CA GLN A 431 -30.75 25.14 18.13
C GLN A 431 -29.74 26.16 18.69
N GLN A 432 -28.80 26.57 17.86
CA GLN A 432 -27.75 27.53 18.16
C GLN A 432 -27.96 28.78 17.31
N GLN A 433 -28.11 29.93 17.97
CA GLN A 433 -28.10 31.23 17.31
C GLN A 433 -26.65 31.71 17.15
N PRO A 434 -26.30 32.39 16.05
CA PRO A 434 -24.96 32.93 15.87
C PRO A 434 -24.71 34.09 16.85
N PHE A 435 -23.56 34.08 17.52
CA PHE A 435 -23.04 35.22 18.29
C PHE A 435 -21.70 35.64 17.66
N ASP A 436 -21.63 36.85 17.11
CA ASP A 436 -20.44 37.33 16.39
C ASP A 436 -19.95 36.36 15.28
N ASN A 437 -20.91 35.82 14.51
CA ASN A 437 -20.67 34.83 13.43
C ASN A 437 -20.07 33.50 13.90
N LEU A 438 -20.18 33.20 15.20
CA LEU A 438 -19.73 31.97 15.83
C LEU A 438 -20.92 31.22 16.44
N HIS A 439 -21.04 29.94 16.12
CA HIS A 439 -21.95 29.03 16.85
C HIS A 439 -21.10 28.18 17.81
N LYS A 440 -21.18 28.46 19.11
CA LYS A 440 -20.38 27.78 20.13
C LYS A 440 -21.27 26.99 21.08
N LEU A 441 -20.92 25.73 21.33
CA LEU A 441 -21.52 24.91 22.37
C LEU A 441 -20.44 24.27 23.25
N THR A 442 -20.82 23.92 24.47
CA THR A 442 -19.98 23.15 25.39
C THR A 442 -20.59 21.77 25.57
N VAL A 443 -19.81 20.72 25.35
CA VAL A 443 -20.22 19.31 25.44
C VAL A 443 -19.25 18.57 26.33
N THR A 444 -19.77 17.79 27.26
CA THR A 444 -18.97 16.85 28.06
C THR A 444 -19.07 15.46 27.43
N PHE A 445 -17.94 14.92 27.02
CA PHE A 445 -17.85 13.58 26.46
C PHE A 445 -17.69 12.58 27.61
N PRO A 446 -18.59 11.60 27.81
CA PRO A 446 -18.60 10.81 29.04
C PRO A 446 -17.47 9.78 29.13
N GLU A 447 -17.00 9.23 28.01
CA GLU A 447 -16.09 8.09 27.96
C GLU A 447 -15.07 8.25 26.82
N ASP A 448 -14.02 7.41 26.82
CA ASP A 448 -13.13 7.28 25.66
C ASP A 448 -13.90 6.73 24.46
N GLY A 449 -13.76 7.36 23.28
CA GLY A 449 -14.43 6.85 22.10
C GLY A 449 -14.60 7.82 20.93
N GLU A 450 -15.28 7.31 19.90
CA GLU A 450 -15.64 8.04 18.70
C GLU A 450 -17.03 8.66 18.84
N TYR A 451 -17.13 9.94 18.52
CA TYR A 451 -18.36 10.72 18.59
C TYR A 451 -18.61 11.45 17.26
N ILE A 452 -19.87 11.52 16.83
CA ILE A 452 -20.29 12.32 15.68
C ILE A 452 -20.99 13.57 16.19
N VAL A 453 -20.45 14.73 15.82
CA VAL A 453 -21.11 16.03 15.96
C VAL A 453 -21.82 16.33 14.65
N GLU A 454 -23.14 16.35 14.66
CA GLU A 454 -23.95 16.66 13.49
C GLU A 454 -24.38 18.13 13.52
N LEU A 455 -24.01 18.87 12.47
CA LEU A 455 -24.47 20.22 12.21
C LEU A 455 -25.58 20.17 11.16
N THR A 456 -26.76 20.65 11.53
CA THR A 456 -27.91 20.77 10.62
C THR A 456 -28.15 22.23 10.30
N LEU A 457 -28.13 22.59 9.02
CA LEU A 457 -28.41 23.94 8.53
C LEU A 457 -29.31 23.94 7.29
N ASP A 458 -29.93 25.08 7.01
CA ASP A 458 -30.76 25.30 5.83
C ASP A 458 -29.93 25.93 4.71
N VAL A 459 -29.76 25.18 3.63
CA VAL A 459 -29.04 25.60 2.43
C VAL A 459 -30.05 25.73 1.30
N GLU A 460 -30.37 26.97 0.93
CA GLU A 460 -31.28 27.29 -0.19
C GLU A 460 -32.66 26.60 -0.10
N GLY A 461 -33.20 26.43 1.11
CA GLY A 461 -34.50 25.80 1.36
C GLY A 461 -34.43 24.28 1.54
N ARG A 462 -33.22 23.71 1.65
CA ARG A 462 -32.99 22.28 1.94
C ARG A 462 -32.23 22.12 3.25
N THR A 463 -32.74 21.25 4.10
CA THR A 463 -32.06 20.87 5.35
C THR A 463 -30.90 19.92 5.05
N GLU A 464 -29.68 20.39 5.28
CA GLU A 464 -28.44 19.61 5.12
C GLU A 464 -27.91 19.22 6.50
N VAL A 465 -27.45 17.97 6.65
CA VAL A 465 -26.87 17.44 7.89
C VAL A 465 -25.42 17.05 7.63
N ILE A 466 -24.51 17.67 8.39
CA ILE A 466 -23.06 17.54 8.18
C ILE A 466 -22.45 16.88 9.41
N PRO A 467 -21.95 15.64 9.29
CA PRO A 467 -21.33 14.93 10.38
C PRO A 467 -19.85 15.26 10.50
N PHE A 468 -19.39 15.54 11.73
CA PHE A 468 -17.99 15.70 12.08
C PHE A 468 -17.58 14.64 13.11
N LEU A 469 -16.53 13.88 12.82
CA LEU A 469 -16.04 12.84 13.73
C LEU A 469 -15.05 13.43 14.74
N VAL A 470 -15.38 13.36 16.03
CA VAL A 470 -14.54 13.81 17.15
C VAL A 470 -14.13 12.60 17.98
N VAL A 471 -12.86 12.51 18.35
CA VAL A 471 -12.33 11.45 19.21
C VAL A 471 -12.05 12.02 20.60
N SER A 472 -12.69 11.45 21.62
CA SER A 472 -12.45 11.77 23.03
C SER A 472 -11.46 10.78 23.62
N GLY A 473 -10.41 11.29 24.30
CA GLY A 473 -9.39 10.50 24.98
C GLY A 473 -8.41 9.72 24.09
N GLU A 474 -7.84 8.64 24.61
CA GLU A 474 -6.95 7.74 23.86
C GLU A 474 -7.76 6.59 23.25
N PRO A 475 -7.75 6.42 21.91
CA PRO A 475 -8.39 5.25 21.32
C PRO A 475 -7.61 4.02 21.77
N THR A 476 -8.16 3.29 22.75
CA THR A 476 -7.73 1.92 23.05
C THR A 476 -7.69 1.17 21.73
N ALA A 477 -6.59 0.46 21.45
CA ALA A 477 -6.39 -0.28 20.21
C ALA A 477 -7.71 -0.99 19.87
N THR A 478 -8.39 -0.49 18.84
CA THR A 478 -9.79 -0.82 18.62
C THR A 478 -9.94 -2.33 18.65
N ALA A 479 -11.02 -2.85 19.23
CA ALA A 479 -11.30 -4.28 19.21
C ALA A 479 -11.13 -4.86 17.79
N SER A 480 -11.38 -4.07 16.74
CA SER A 480 -11.09 -4.42 15.34
C SER A 480 -9.61 -4.69 15.01
N THR A 481 -8.65 -3.98 15.61
CA THR A 481 -7.21 -4.21 15.43
C THR A 481 -6.78 -5.51 16.11
N VAL A 482 -7.24 -5.74 17.34
CA VAL A 482 -6.97 -6.98 18.08
C VAL A 482 -7.62 -8.17 17.38
N ILE A 483 -8.89 -8.04 16.97
CA ILE A 483 -9.61 -9.07 16.21
C ILE A 483 -8.92 -9.34 14.88
N ALA A 484 -8.44 -8.32 14.15
CA ALA A 484 -7.70 -8.54 12.89
C ALA A 484 -6.39 -9.30 13.11
N ILE A 485 -5.66 -9.01 14.19
CA ILE A 485 -4.44 -9.74 14.57
C ILE A 485 -4.80 -11.19 14.93
N VAL A 486 -5.79 -11.41 15.78
CA VAL A 486 -6.19 -12.76 16.23
C VAL A 486 -6.74 -13.59 15.07
N VAL A 487 -7.62 -13.03 14.24
CA VAL A 487 -8.17 -13.71 13.06
C VAL A 487 -7.08 -13.97 12.03
N GLY A 488 -6.18 -13.00 11.80
CA GLY A 488 -5.01 -13.17 10.92
C GLY A 488 -4.10 -14.30 11.39
N LEU A 489 -3.80 -14.36 12.69
CA LEU A 489 -3.00 -15.42 13.31
C LEU A 489 -3.70 -16.79 13.24
N ALA A 490 -5.01 -16.83 13.51
CA ALA A 490 -5.81 -18.05 13.46
C ALA A 490 -5.90 -18.61 12.03
N VAL A 491 -6.23 -17.77 11.04
CA VAL A 491 -6.26 -18.15 9.62
C VAL A 491 -4.87 -18.62 9.18
N PHE A 492 -3.81 -17.92 9.58
CA PHE A 492 -2.43 -18.31 9.30
C PHE A 492 -2.11 -19.70 9.88
N LEU A 493 -2.42 -19.96 11.15
CA LEU A 493 -2.19 -21.26 11.80
C LEU A 493 -3.01 -22.38 11.15
N ILE A 494 -4.27 -22.12 10.77
CA ILE A 494 -5.13 -23.07 10.07
C ILE A 494 -4.52 -23.43 8.70
N VAL A 495 -4.06 -22.44 7.93
CA VAL A 495 -3.44 -22.64 6.62
C VAL A 495 -2.13 -23.43 6.77
N VAL A 496 -1.28 -23.08 7.73
CA VAL A 496 -0.03 -23.80 8.02
C VAL A 496 -0.32 -25.26 8.40
N ARG A 497 -1.30 -25.50 9.27
CA ARG A 497 -1.72 -26.85 9.67
C ARG A 497 -2.28 -27.63 8.50
N ALA A 498 -3.14 -27.04 7.67
CA ALA A 498 -3.69 -27.68 6.48
C ALA A 498 -2.61 -28.06 5.46
N ILE A 499 -1.60 -27.20 5.27
CA ILE A 499 -0.45 -27.47 4.40
C ILE A 499 0.41 -28.61 4.99
N LYS A 500 0.68 -28.60 6.30
CA LYS A 500 1.46 -29.64 6.99
C LYS A 500 0.76 -31.00 6.87
N VAL A 501 -0.53 -31.07 7.19
CA VAL A 501 -1.35 -32.30 7.07
C VAL A 501 -1.36 -32.82 5.63
N LYS A 502 -1.54 -31.94 4.64
CA LYS A 502 -1.55 -32.35 3.23
C LYS A 502 -0.17 -32.89 2.79
N ARG A 503 0.92 -32.27 3.24
CA ARG A 503 2.28 -32.73 2.94
C ARG A 503 2.56 -34.08 3.58
N ASP A 504 2.17 -34.25 4.84
CA ASP A 504 2.41 -35.49 5.58
C ASP A 504 1.57 -36.65 5.02
N ARG A 505 0.33 -36.39 4.60
CA ARG A 505 -0.49 -37.36 3.84
C ARG A 505 0.18 -37.75 2.52
N LYS A 506 0.75 -36.80 1.79
CA LYS A 506 1.45 -37.07 0.52
C LYS A 506 2.74 -37.89 0.73
N LYS A 507 3.49 -37.60 1.81
CA LYS A 507 4.66 -38.40 2.20
C LYS A 507 4.27 -39.82 2.60
N LYS A 508 3.20 -39.99 3.40
CA LYS A 508 2.68 -41.31 3.77
C LYS A 508 2.20 -42.09 2.54
N ALA A 509 1.46 -41.46 1.63
CA ALA A 509 1.01 -42.10 0.40
C ALA A 509 2.18 -42.54 -0.50
N ALA A 510 3.20 -41.68 -0.65
CA ALA A 510 4.41 -42.02 -1.41
C ALA A 510 5.21 -43.16 -0.75
N ALA A 511 5.33 -43.16 0.58
CA ALA A 511 5.99 -44.25 1.31
C ALA A 511 5.20 -45.57 1.23
N LEU A 512 3.86 -45.51 1.17
CA LEU A 512 3.00 -46.67 0.98
C LEU A 512 3.15 -47.26 -0.43
N LEU A 513 3.17 -46.40 -1.46
CA LEU A 513 3.41 -46.80 -2.85
C LEU A 513 4.79 -47.44 -3.02
N ALA A 514 5.84 -46.85 -2.45
CA ALA A 514 7.18 -47.41 -2.49
C ALA A 514 7.29 -48.79 -1.78
N ARG A 515 6.49 -49.02 -0.72
CA ARG A 515 6.39 -50.34 -0.07
C ARG A 515 5.63 -51.35 -0.94
N LEU A 516 4.58 -50.93 -1.64
CA LEU A 516 3.83 -51.81 -2.55
C LEU A 516 4.68 -52.23 -3.76
N GLU A 517 5.51 -51.33 -4.29
CA GLU A 517 6.47 -51.64 -5.36
C GLU A 517 7.58 -52.62 -4.90
N GLN A 518 7.93 -52.62 -3.61
CA GLN A 518 8.88 -53.59 -3.04
C GLN A 518 8.23 -54.96 -2.71
N CYS A 519 6.91 -55.04 -2.71
CA CYS A 519 6.16 -56.26 -2.40
C CYS A 519 5.68 -57.03 -3.64
N ASP A 520 6.11 -56.65 -4.86
CA ASP A 520 5.85 -57.44 -6.08
C ASP A 520 6.97 -58.48 -6.29
N PRO A 521 6.77 -59.77 -5.97
CA PRO A 521 7.78 -60.78 -6.17
C PRO A 521 7.55 -61.49 -7.52
N SER A 522 8.60 -61.47 -8.34
CA SER A 522 8.91 -62.40 -9.44
C SER A 522 8.41 -62.06 -10.86
N PRO A 523 9.29 -62.21 -11.88
CA PRO A 523 8.93 -62.14 -13.29
C PRO A 523 8.16 -63.40 -13.72
N ARG A 524 7.14 -63.23 -14.57
CA ARG A 524 6.45 -64.37 -15.21
C ARG A 524 7.40 -65.06 -16.19
N PRO A 525 7.54 -66.41 -16.17
CA PRO A 525 8.39 -67.12 -17.11
C PRO A 525 7.72 -67.19 -18.50
N ASN A 526 8.55 -66.98 -19.52
CA ASN A 526 8.40 -67.28 -20.95
C ASN A 526 7.06 -67.89 -21.41
N GLN A 527 6.30 -67.11 -22.21
CA GLN A 527 5.40 -67.69 -23.20
C GLN A 527 6.13 -67.78 -24.55
N GLN A 528 6.40 -69.01 -24.98
CA GLN A 528 6.87 -69.33 -26.33
C GLN A 528 5.78 -68.97 -27.38
N PRO A 529 6.16 -68.62 -28.62
CA PRO A 529 5.21 -68.40 -29.69
C PRO A 529 4.70 -69.74 -30.23
N ILE A 530 3.38 -69.95 -30.19
CA ILE A 530 2.75 -71.08 -30.87
C ILE A 530 2.58 -70.70 -32.34
N ALA A 531 3.24 -71.47 -33.21
CA ALA A 531 3.02 -71.49 -34.65
C ALA A 531 1.79 -72.34 -34.98
N SER A 532 0.83 -71.77 -35.70
CA SER A 532 0.15 -72.29 -36.91
C SER A 532 -0.99 -71.36 -37.30
#